data_AF-A0A3L8R9W1-F1
#
_entry.id   AF-A0A3L8R9W1-F1
#
_cell.length_a   1.000
_cell.length_b   1.000
_cell.length_c   1.000
_cell.angle_alpha   90.00
_cell.angle_beta   90.00
_cell.angle_gamma   90.00
#
_symmetry.space_group_name_H-M   'P 1'
#
loop_
_entity.id
_entity.type
_entity.pdbx_description
1 polymer ?
#
loop_
_entity_poly.entity_id
_entity_poly.type
_entity_poly.pdbx_seq_one_letter_code
_entity_poly.pdbx_strand_id
1 'polypeptide(L)'
;MRRLLERQQAGELSTRHVRAVAETVGVSERTVWRWLEQAKATGQVEAPVRQGYAVSDEVWALLGEVGGNVAELRRRLAAAGGATVPSASTLHRVIRRDRRAGRALMVEREPVVAGPSRLDPLSELGLNVVAEKGGAGQVFLREQKHLAQVPVLVPGAQVVHTSAVRSVLRTVAHAAAVGAVVCLYGDAGQGKTVALQYALSQLPHPARVRRVHVGVHPTVPELRRVLADALELGRRLPRGAGEADLMLVNALRQPRVLVLDEAQRLPGPALEFLRGLWDHPDTDTALVFAGAGSERALRRVPALASRVLTWELVPRLGPREVATVMAAFHPLWEDVSEDDVAWVDEHVGHGNFRTWAKLTSHLTAETYGKSRAVVDRQMLKRACARLMGPL
;
A
#
# COMPACT_ATOMS: atom_id res chain seq x y z
N MET A 1 -33.79 8.24 -29.27
CA MET A 1 -33.45 9.27 -30.29
C MET A 1 -34.36 9.23 -31.51
N ARG A 2 -34.51 8.11 -32.23
CA ARG A 2 -35.38 8.00 -33.43
C ARG A 2 -36.80 8.58 -33.25
N ARG A 3 -37.52 8.17 -32.18
CA ARG A 3 -38.86 8.68 -31.83
C ARG A 3 -38.93 10.19 -31.53
N LEU A 4 -37.83 10.82 -31.10
CA LEU A 4 -37.81 12.27 -30.87
C LEU A 4 -37.65 13.04 -32.18
N LEU A 5 -36.85 12.51 -33.13
CA LEU A 5 -36.67 13.10 -34.45
C LEU A 5 -37.96 13.00 -35.29
N GLU A 6 -38.66 11.86 -35.23
CA GLU A 6 -39.97 11.68 -35.88
C GLU A 6 -41.00 12.71 -35.37
N ARG A 7 -41.06 12.92 -34.05
CA ARG A 7 -41.94 13.93 -33.43
C ARG A 7 -41.52 15.38 -33.71
N GLN A 8 -40.22 15.62 -33.88
CA GLN A 8 -39.71 16.93 -34.29
C GLN A 8 -40.08 17.25 -35.75
N GLN A 9 -39.98 16.28 -36.64
CA GLN A 9 -40.39 16.42 -38.05
C GLN A 9 -41.90 16.61 -38.19
N ALA A 10 -42.70 15.99 -37.31
CA ALA A 10 -44.14 16.20 -37.23
C ALA A 10 -44.56 17.52 -36.53
N GLY A 11 -43.62 18.32 -36.01
CA GLY A 11 -43.92 19.56 -35.30
C GLY A 11 -44.47 19.40 -33.88
N GLU A 12 -44.46 18.18 -33.33
CA GLU A 12 -45.05 17.83 -32.01
C GLU A 12 -44.02 17.72 -30.87
N LEU A 13 -42.80 18.20 -31.09
CA LEU A 13 -41.73 18.11 -30.10
C LEU A 13 -41.90 19.19 -29.01
N SER A 14 -42.49 18.81 -27.89
CA SER A 14 -42.54 19.64 -26.68
C SER A 14 -41.31 19.48 -25.79
N THR A 15 -41.01 20.50 -24.98
CA THR A 15 -39.96 20.48 -23.93
C THR A 15 -40.15 19.31 -22.94
N ARG A 16 -41.41 18.88 -22.70
CA ARG A 16 -41.71 17.72 -21.85
C ARG A 16 -41.14 16.42 -22.41
N HIS A 17 -41.16 16.24 -23.72
CA HIS A 17 -40.59 15.04 -24.37
C HIS A 17 -39.06 14.99 -24.22
N VAL A 18 -38.39 16.13 -24.33
CA VAL A 18 -36.93 16.24 -24.15
C VAL A 18 -36.56 16.02 -22.68
N ARG A 19 -37.31 16.58 -21.73
CA ARG A 19 -37.09 16.34 -20.29
C ARG A 19 -37.25 14.88 -19.92
N ALA A 20 -38.30 14.20 -20.38
CA ALA A 20 -38.52 12.79 -20.09
C ALA A 20 -37.37 11.90 -20.58
N VAL A 21 -36.81 12.21 -21.77
CA VAL A 21 -35.64 11.48 -22.29
C VAL A 21 -34.35 11.85 -21.56
N ALA A 22 -34.19 13.12 -21.17
CA ALA A 22 -33.06 13.59 -20.37
C ALA A 22 -33.00 12.84 -19.02
N GLU A 23 -34.15 12.69 -18.35
CA GLU A 23 -34.30 11.94 -17.10
C GLU A 23 -34.06 10.43 -17.29
N THR A 24 -34.60 9.83 -18.36
CA THR A 24 -34.44 8.40 -18.64
C THR A 24 -32.98 8.02 -18.95
N VAL A 25 -32.24 8.93 -19.60
CA VAL A 25 -30.85 8.69 -20.04
C VAL A 25 -29.83 9.26 -19.04
N GLY A 26 -30.27 10.00 -18.02
CA GLY A 26 -29.40 10.59 -17.00
C GLY A 26 -28.49 11.72 -17.53
N VAL A 27 -28.97 12.49 -18.52
CA VAL A 27 -28.24 13.62 -19.12
C VAL A 27 -29.06 14.91 -19.04
N SER A 28 -28.44 16.08 -19.25
CA SER A 28 -29.19 17.35 -19.22
C SER A 28 -30.05 17.55 -20.48
N GLU A 29 -31.17 18.27 -20.35
CA GLU A 29 -32.04 18.64 -21.48
C GLU A 29 -31.27 19.32 -22.62
N ARG A 30 -30.29 20.19 -22.28
CA ARG A 30 -29.40 20.86 -23.23
C ARG A 30 -28.57 19.87 -24.06
N THR A 31 -28.22 18.73 -23.49
CA THR A 31 -27.46 17.66 -24.17
C THR A 31 -28.35 16.92 -25.17
N VAL A 32 -29.61 16.65 -24.80
CA VAL A 32 -30.60 16.02 -25.70
C VAL A 32 -30.91 16.93 -26.88
N TRP A 33 -31.09 18.24 -26.66
CA TRP A 33 -31.25 19.22 -27.74
C TRP A 33 -30.05 19.25 -28.69
N ARG A 34 -28.83 19.25 -28.13
CA ARG A 34 -27.61 19.20 -28.96
C ARG A 34 -27.52 17.91 -29.79
N TRP A 35 -27.95 16.77 -29.25
CA TRP A 35 -28.01 15.51 -30.00
C TRP A 35 -29.04 15.54 -31.12
N LEU A 36 -30.18 16.22 -30.93
CA LEU A 36 -31.20 16.40 -31.97
C LEU A 36 -30.67 17.27 -33.12
N GLU A 37 -30.03 18.40 -32.80
CA GLU A 37 -29.41 19.28 -33.81
C GLU A 37 -28.29 18.56 -34.58
N GLN A 38 -27.48 17.78 -33.88
CA GLN A 38 -26.39 17.02 -34.49
C GLN A 38 -26.92 15.88 -35.39
N ALA A 39 -27.96 15.17 -34.96
CA ALA A 39 -28.60 14.13 -35.76
C ALA A 39 -29.31 14.70 -37.01
N LYS A 40 -29.85 15.93 -36.93
CA LYS A 40 -30.39 16.65 -38.09
C LYS A 40 -29.30 17.03 -39.10
N ALA A 41 -28.12 17.40 -38.61
CA ALA A 41 -26.99 17.79 -39.47
C ALA A 41 -26.29 16.59 -40.13
N THR A 42 -26.25 15.42 -39.49
CA THR A 42 -25.45 14.27 -39.97
C THR A 42 -26.26 13.05 -40.38
N GLY A 43 -27.58 13.00 -40.12
CA GLY A 43 -28.44 11.86 -40.43
C GLY A 43 -28.21 10.61 -39.56
N GLN A 44 -27.27 10.66 -38.61
CA GLN A 44 -26.97 9.54 -37.72
C GLN A 44 -27.81 9.60 -36.44
N VAL A 45 -28.55 8.52 -36.18
CA VAL A 45 -29.52 8.40 -35.07
C VAL A 45 -28.89 7.83 -33.79
N GLU A 46 -27.69 7.28 -33.90
CA GLU A 46 -26.93 6.76 -32.76
C GLU A 46 -26.14 7.88 -32.09
N ALA A 47 -26.20 7.92 -30.75
CA ALA A 47 -25.40 8.85 -29.98
C ALA A 47 -23.92 8.55 -30.28
N PRO A 48 -23.10 9.56 -30.66
CA PRO A 48 -21.70 9.31 -30.94
C PRO A 48 -21.06 8.75 -29.67
N VAL A 49 -20.61 7.49 -29.74
CA VAL A 49 -19.78 6.88 -28.70
C VAL A 49 -18.54 7.75 -28.61
N ARG A 50 -18.45 8.56 -27.55
CA ARG A 50 -17.22 9.31 -27.26
C ARG A 50 -16.09 8.30 -27.19
N GLN A 51 -15.21 8.28 -28.18
CA GLN A 51 -13.91 7.65 -28.03
C GLN A 51 -13.21 8.39 -26.88
N GLY A 52 -13.26 7.79 -25.69
CA GLY A 52 -12.59 8.34 -24.53
C GLY A 52 -11.10 8.44 -24.83
N TYR A 53 -10.46 9.52 -24.37
CA TYR A 53 -9.00 9.63 -24.42
C TYR A 53 -8.39 8.33 -23.86
N ALA A 54 -7.60 7.64 -24.67
CA ALA A 54 -6.85 6.45 -24.28
C ALA A 54 -5.40 6.86 -24.07
N VAL A 55 -4.78 6.38 -22.98
CA VAL A 55 -3.36 6.66 -22.71
C VAL A 55 -2.53 5.71 -23.57
N SER A 56 -1.76 6.25 -24.53
CA SER A 56 -0.83 5.46 -25.35
C SER A 56 0.26 4.82 -24.48
N ASP A 57 0.93 3.78 -24.99
CA ASP A 57 2.04 3.14 -24.28
C ASP A 57 3.19 4.12 -23.99
N GLU A 58 3.44 5.08 -24.88
CA GLU A 58 4.43 6.15 -24.69
C GLU A 58 4.10 7.07 -23.50
N VAL A 59 2.85 7.50 -23.39
CA VAL A 59 2.39 8.32 -22.26
C VAL A 59 2.37 7.50 -20.97
N TRP A 60 2.13 6.19 -21.05
CA TRP A 60 2.21 5.26 -19.93
C TRP A 60 3.64 5.06 -19.43
N ALA A 61 4.61 4.93 -20.35
CA ALA A 61 6.03 4.85 -20.04
C ALA A 61 6.52 6.16 -19.37
N LEU A 62 6.12 7.32 -19.92
CA LEU A 62 6.42 8.62 -19.34
C LEU A 62 5.81 8.77 -17.93
N LEU A 63 4.60 8.23 -17.70
CA LEU A 63 4.00 8.16 -16.38
C LEU A 63 4.83 7.29 -15.42
N GLY A 64 5.41 6.20 -15.93
CA GLY A 64 6.39 5.36 -15.23
C GLY A 64 7.65 6.13 -14.82
N GLU A 65 8.25 6.89 -15.73
CA GLU A 65 9.43 7.73 -15.46
C GLU A 65 9.18 8.78 -14.37
N VAL A 66 8.00 9.42 -14.39
CA VAL A 66 7.61 10.40 -13.35
C VAL A 66 7.02 9.72 -12.10
N GLY A 67 7.13 8.40 -12.00
CA GLY A 67 6.69 7.57 -10.88
C GLY A 67 5.23 7.74 -10.51
N GLY A 68 4.35 7.85 -11.50
CA GLY A 68 2.90 7.98 -11.31
C GLY A 68 2.43 9.40 -10.99
N ASN A 69 3.30 10.42 -11.07
CA ASN A 69 2.89 11.80 -10.85
C ASN A 69 2.17 12.39 -12.07
N VAL A 70 0.83 12.33 -12.08
CA VAL A 70 -0.02 12.84 -13.17
C VAL A 70 0.13 14.35 -13.40
N ALA A 71 0.43 15.14 -12.36
CA ALA A 71 0.67 16.57 -12.51
C ALA A 71 1.98 16.84 -13.26
N GLU A 72 3.02 16.10 -12.93
CA GLU A 72 4.31 16.15 -13.65
C GLU A 72 4.19 15.60 -15.07
N LEU A 73 3.48 14.48 -15.27
CA LEU A 73 3.16 13.95 -16.60
C LEU A 73 2.51 15.03 -17.46
N ARG A 74 1.51 15.73 -16.93
CA ARG A 74 0.81 16.79 -17.67
C ARG A 74 1.74 17.98 -17.99
N ARG A 75 2.67 18.33 -17.11
CA ARG A 75 3.71 19.35 -17.39
C ARG A 75 4.60 18.92 -18.56
N ARG A 76 5.08 17.68 -18.55
CA ARG A 76 5.92 17.14 -19.64
C ARG A 76 5.16 17.04 -20.96
N LEU A 77 3.91 16.59 -20.95
CA LEU A 77 3.06 16.55 -22.15
C LEU A 77 2.80 17.95 -22.72
N ALA A 78 2.64 18.96 -21.87
CA ALA A 78 2.48 20.35 -22.30
C ALA A 78 3.79 20.94 -22.86
N ALA A 79 4.94 20.55 -22.33
CA ALA A 79 6.25 20.97 -22.83
C ALA A 79 6.63 20.30 -24.16
N ALA A 80 6.18 19.07 -24.40
CA ALA A 80 6.46 18.30 -25.62
C ALA A 80 5.68 18.77 -26.88
N GLY A 81 4.77 19.76 -26.74
CA GLY A 81 4.20 20.49 -27.88
C GLY A 81 3.21 19.74 -28.79
N GLY A 82 2.78 18.51 -28.45
CA GLY A 82 1.89 17.70 -29.28
C GLY A 82 0.43 17.62 -28.79
N ALA A 83 -0.51 18.13 -29.59
CA ALA A 83 -1.96 18.07 -29.42
C ALA A 83 -2.53 18.61 -28.09
N THR A 84 -3.85 18.85 -28.05
CA THR A 84 -4.56 19.34 -26.85
C THR A 84 -4.33 18.42 -25.66
N VAL A 85 -3.48 18.86 -24.73
CA VAL A 85 -3.18 18.13 -23.49
C VAL A 85 -4.46 17.95 -22.68
N PRO A 86 -4.87 16.70 -22.37
CA PRO A 86 -6.09 16.47 -21.62
C PRO A 86 -6.05 17.13 -20.24
N SER A 87 -7.23 17.41 -19.70
CA SER A 87 -7.33 17.94 -18.34
C SER A 87 -6.70 16.95 -17.35
N ALA A 88 -6.17 17.47 -16.23
CA ALA A 88 -5.63 16.61 -15.17
C ALA A 88 -6.67 15.58 -14.71
N SER A 89 -7.95 15.96 -14.61
CA SER A 89 -9.05 15.05 -14.27
C SER A 89 -9.20 13.91 -15.30
N THR A 90 -9.09 14.22 -16.60
CA THR A 90 -9.16 13.22 -17.67
C THR A 90 -8.00 12.22 -17.59
N LEU A 91 -6.77 12.71 -17.37
CA LEU A 91 -5.60 11.85 -17.22
C LEU A 91 -5.73 10.94 -16.00
N HIS A 92 -6.06 11.49 -14.81
CA HIS A 92 -6.27 10.68 -13.61
C HIS A 92 -7.33 9.60 -13.84
N ARG A 93 -8.45 9.93 -14.50
CA ARG A 93 -9.53 8.97 -14.75
C ARG A 93 -9.11 7.81 -15.65
N VAL A 94 -8.39 8.10 -16.75
CA VAL A 94 -7.99 7.07 -17.73
C VAL A 94 -6.86 6.22 -17.17
N ILE A 95 -5.87 6.84 -16.55
CA ILE A 95 -4.78 6.15 -15.85
C ILE A 95 -5.34 5.21 -14.77
N ARG A 96 -6.32 5.68 -13.99
CA ARG A 96 -7.00 4.86 -12.97
C ARG A 96 -7.73 3.66 -13.56
N ARG A 97 -8.47 3.86 -14.66
CA ARG A 97 -9.18 2.77 -15.36
C ARG A 97 -8.19 1.68 -15.78
N ASP A 98 -7.10 2.07 -16.42
CA ASP A 98 -6.12 1.14 -16.96
C ASP A 98 -5.34 0.44 -15.82
N ARG A 99 -4.97 1.15 -14.76
CA ARG A 99 -4.34 0.57 -13.56
C ARG A 99 -5.23 -0.48 -12.89
N ARG A 100 -6.52 -0.17 -12.74
CA ARG A 100 -7.52 -1.10 -12.19
C ARG A 100 -7.82 -2.30 -13.10
N ALA A 101 -7.67 -2.13 -14.40
CA ALA A 101 -7.75 -3.22 -15.37
C ALA A 101 -6.48 -4.10 -15.37
N GLY A 102 -5.50 -3.83 -14.51
CA GLY A 102 -4.28 -4.62 -14.37
C GLY A 102 -3.10 -4.12 -15.19
N ARG A 103 -3.22 -2.98 -15.89
CA ARG A 103 -2.08 -2.34 -16.56
C ARG A 103 -1.11 -1.84 -15.49
N ALA A 104 0.02 -2.53 -15.33
CA ALA A 104 1.02 -2.15 -14.34
C ALA A 104 1.77 -0.90 -14.81
N LEU A 105 2.04 0.02 -13.88
CA LEU A 105 3.00 1.07 -14.13
C LEU A 105 4.41 0.48 -13.99
N MET A 106 5.05 0.16 -15.11
CA MET A 106 6.47 -0.18 -15.13
C MET A 106 7.22 1.14 -14.94
N VAL A 107 7.60 1.44 -13.70
CA VAL A 107 8.64 2.44 -13.46
C VAL A 107 9.92 1.81 -14.00
N GLU A 108 10.62 2.45 -14.95
CA GLU A 108 11.98 2.03 -15.34
C GLU A 108 12.93 2.22 -14.16
N ARG A 109 12.79 1.30 -13.21
CA ARG A 109 13.82 0.70 -12.41
C ARG A 109 13.39 -0.74 -12.33
N GLU A 110 13.83 -1.53 -13.30
CA GLU A 110 14.16 -2.90 -12.97
C GLU A 110 15.01 -2.83 -11.70
N PRO A 111 14.68 -3.56 -10.63
CA PRO A 111 15.59 -3.72 -9.52
C PRO A 111 16.79 -4.50 -10.06
N VAL A 112 17.74 -3.76 -10.65
CA VAL A 112 19.04 -4.29 -11.03
C VAL A 112 19.68 -4.72 -9.73
N VAL A 113 19.69 -6.04 -9.52
CA VAL A 113 20.54 -6.67 -8.53
C VAL A 113 21.96 -6.32 -8.94
N ALA A 114 22.55 -5.34 -8.25
CA ALA A 114 23.85 -4.80 -8.59
C ALA A 114 24.90 -5.92 -8.58
N GLY A 115 25.39 -6.27 -9.76
CA GLY A 115 26.65 -6.98 -9.96
C GLY A 115 27.84 -6.03 -9.78
N PRO A 116 29.05 -6.58 -9.56
CA PRO A 116 30.18 -5.84 -9.02
C PRO A 116 30.84 -4.96 -10.11
N SER A 117 31.32 -3.80 -9.69
CA SER A 117 32.12 -2.82 -10.45
C SER A 117 31.37 -1.79 -11.30
N ARG A 118 30.77 -0.82 -10.61
CA ARG A 118 30.98 0.63 -10.86
C ARG A 118 30.45 1.40 -9.65
N LEU A 119 31.10 2.52 -9.36
CA LEU A 119 30.87 3.36 -8.18
C LEU A 119 29.37 3.54 -7.90
N ASP A 120 29.01 3.17 -6.68
CA ASP A 120 27.67 2.90 -6.21
C ASP A 120 26.92 4.20 -5.87
N PRO A 121 25.74 4.47 -6.43
CA PRO A 121 24.87 5.57 -6.03
C PRO A 121 24.45 5.53 -4.55
N LEU A 122 24.66 4.41 -3.85
CA LEU A 122 24.48 4.26 -2.40
C LEU A 122 25.61 4.92 -1.58
N SER A 123 26.80 5.13 -2.18
CA SER A 123 27.93 5.82 -1.53
C SER A 123 27.71 7.33 -1.39
N GLU A 124 26.96 7.98 -2.31
CA GLU A 124 26.57 9.39 -2.18
C GLU A 124 25.55 9.65 -1.06
N LEU A 125 24.92 8.58 -0.54
CA LEU A 125 23.90 8.62 0.51
C LEU A 125 24.43 8.16 1.89
N GLY A 126 25.74 7.89 2.01
CA GLY A 126 26.38 7.45 3.26
C GLY A 126 26.08 6.01 3.66
N LEU A 127 25.77 5.13 2.70
CA LEU A 127 25.40 3.73 2.95
C LEU A 127 26.59 2.80 2.64
N ASN A 128 27.01 1.99 3.62
CA ASN A 128 27.94 0.88 3.40
C ASN A 128 27.14 -0.43 3.31
N VAL A 129 27.11 -1.04 2.13
CA VAL A 129 26.63 -2.42 1.93
C VAL A 129 27.81 -3.36 2.16
N VAL A 130 27.79 -4.15 3.24
CA VAL A 130 28.74 -5.26 3.40
C VAL A 130 28.10 -6.48 2.74
N ALA A 131 28.50 -6.75 1.49
CA ALA A 131 28.20 -8.00 0.84
C ALA A 131 29.16 -9.08 1.37
N GLU A 132 28.71 -9.94 2.28
CA GLU A 132 29.44 -11.17 2.55
C GLU A 132 29.11 -12.24 1.52
N LYS A 133 30.16 -12.82 0.96
CA LYS A 133 30.10 -13.88 -0.04
C LYS A 133 29.62 -15.19 0.60
N GLY A 134 28.37 -15.55 0.33
CA GLY A 134 27.88 -16.92 0.45
C GLY A 134 26.67 -17.06 1.37
N GLY A 135 25.56 -17.58 0.84
CA GLY A 135 24.44 -18.10 1.63
C GLY A 135 23.33 -17.10 1.95
N ALA A 136 22.33 -17.02 1.07
CA ALA A 136 20.90 -16.77 1.34
C ALA A 136 20.42 -15.62 2.27
N GLY A 137 21.25 -14.67 2.68
CA GLY A 137 20.81 -13.49 3.44
C GLY A 137 21.62 -12.26 3.07
N GLN A 138 20.96 -11.24 2.50
CA GLN A 138 21.55 -9.91 2.38
C GLN A 138 21.06 -9.06 3.56
N VAL A 139 22.00 -8.43 4.26
CA VAL A 139 21.77 -7.55 5.41
C VAL A 139 21.92 -6.09 4.94
N PHE A 140 20.97 -5.23 5.31
CA PHE A 140 21.09 -3.79 5.09
C PHE A 140 21.01 -3.03 6.42
N LEU A 141 22.04 -2.21 6.67
CA LEU A 141 22.06 -1.23 7.75
C LEU A 141 21.56 0.11 7.20
N ARG A 142 20.40 0.56 7.69
CA ARG A 142 20.00 1.98 7.61
C ARG A 142 19.84 2.52 9.01
N GLU A 143 20.25 3.78 9.22
CA GLU A 143 20.08 4.49 10.49
C GLU A 143 18.67 4.30 11.08
N GLN A 144 18.63 3.97 12.37
CA GLN A 144 17.47 3.62 13.18
C GLN A 144 16.32 4.66 13.17
N LYS A 145 16.54 5.87 12.65
CA LYS A 145 15.57 6.98 12.70
C LYS A 145 14.23 6.68 12.04
N HIS A 146 14.21 5.86 10.98
CA HIS A 146 12.94 5.47 10.36
C HIS A 146 12.28 4.25 11.03
N LEU A 147 13.01 3.46 11.82
CA LEU A 147 12.53 2.28 12.55
C LEU A 147 11.94 2.59 13.93
N ALA A 148 11.87 3.87 14.31
CA ALA A 148 11.40 4.37 15.60
C ALA A 148 9.95 3.95 16.02
N GLN A 149 9.23 3.20 15.17
CA GLN A 149 7.87 2.70 15.45
C GLN A 149 7.82 1.17 15.65
N VAL A 150 8.93 0.44 15.59
CA VAL A 150 8.97 -1.00 15.87
C VAL A 150 9.34 -1.19 17.36
N PRO A 151 8.43 -1.69 18.24
CA PRO A 151 8.58 -1.54 19.69
C PRO A 151 9.64 -2.41 20.39
N VAL A 152 10.57 -3.04 19.67
CA VAL A 152 11.67 -3.80 20.30
C VAL A 152 12.93 -3.57 19.47
N LEU A 153 13.59 -2.44 19.69
CA LEU A 153 14.95 -2.23 19.20
C LEU A 153 15.91 -2.92 20.16
N VAL A 154 16.29 -4.15 19.84
CA VAL A 154 17.53 -4.70 20.38
C VAL A 154 18.67 -3.96 19.67
N PRO A 155 19.59 -3.28 20.40
CA PRO A 155 20.72 -2.61 19.77
C PRO A 155 21.54 -3.61 18.94
N GLY A 156 21.84 -3.27 17.69
CA GLY A 156 22.56 -4.16 16.77
C GLY A 156 21.68 -5.14 15.99
N ALA A 157 20.37 -5.19 16.23
CA ALA A 157 19.47 -6.02 15.43
C ALA A 157 19.26 -5.48 14.02
N GLN A 158 19.13 -6.40 13.07
CA GLN A 158 19.04 -6.14 11.63
C GLN A 158 17.71 -6.66 11.06
N VAL A 159 17.26 -6.04 9.96
CA VAL A 159 16.09 -6.53 9.21
C VAL A 159 16.55 -7.65 8.28
N VAL A 160 16.03 -8.85 8.49
CA VAL A 160 16.40 -10.03 7.70
C VAL A 160 15.48 -10.19 6.49
N HIS A 161 16.08 -10.37 5.31
CA HIS A 161 15.39 -10.55 4.04
C HIS A 161 14.83 -11.96 3.86
N THR A 162 13.73 -12.27 4.54
CA THR A 162 13.03 -13.56 4.36
C THR A 162 12.19 -13.59 3.09
N SER A 163 11.77 -14.80 2.69
CA SER A 163 10.79 -15.01 1.62
C SER A 163 9.50 -14.20 1.85
N ALA A 164 9.03 -14.13 3.10
CA ALA A 164 7.87 -13.34 3.51
C ALA A 164 8.09 -11.83 3.31
N VAL A 165 9.25 -11.28 3.67
CA VAL A 165 9.57 -9.86 3.44
C VAL A 165 9.58 -9.55 1.94
N ARG A 166 10.15 -10.44 1.11
CA ARG A 166 10.15 -10.29 -0.34
C ARG A 166 8.73 -10.35 -0.93
N SER A 167 7.90 -11.24 -0.43
CA SER A 167 6.50 -11.37 -0.86
C SER A 167 5.71 -10.10 -0.53
N VAL A 168 5.80 -9.63 0.71
CA VAL A 168 5.17 -8.36 1.16
C VAL A 168 5.66 -7.17 0.33
N LEU A 169 6.96 -7.09 0.02
CA LEU A 169 7.50 -6.04 -0.86
C LEU A 169 6.83 -6.04 -2.23
N ARG A 170 6.74 -7.19 -2.90
CA ARG A 170 6.11 -7.31 -4.21
C ARG A 170 4.62 -6.96 -4.15
N THR A 171 3.92 -7.46 -3.14
CA THR A 171 2.49 -7.22 -2.96
C THR A 171 2.19 -5.75 -2.70
N VAL A 172 2.93 -5.08 -1.82
CA VAL A 172 2.76 -3.65 -1.52
C VAL A 172 3.16 -2.78 -2.71
N ALA A 173 4.26 -3.10 -3.40
CA ALA A 173 4.68 -2.38 -4.60
C ALA A 173 3.61 -2.48 -5.71
N HIS A 174 3.09 -3.68 -5.95
CA HIS A 174 2.01 -3.88 -6.92
C HIS A 174 0.75 -3.11 -6.51
N ALA A 175 0.32 -3.20 -5.25
CA ALA A 175 -0.85 -2.48 -4.76
C ALA A 175 -0.70 -0.97 -4.89
N ALA A 176 0.46 -0.43 -4.55
CA ALA A 176 0.79 0.99 -4.74
C ALA A 176 0.77 1.36 -6.23
N ALA A 177 1.23 0.46 -7.11
CA ALA A 177 1.27 0.65 -8.55
C ALA A 177 -0.09 0.53 -9.24
N VAL A 178 -1.10 -0.13 -8.67
CA VAL A 178 -2.46 -0.21 -9.26
C VAL A 178 -3.57 0.45 -8.44
N GLY A 179 -3.26 0.97 -7.26
CA GLY A 179 -4.25 1.56 -6.34
C GLY A 179 -5.19 0.52 -5.74
N ALA A 180 -4.68 -0.68 -5.46
CA ALA A 180 -5.48 -1.81 -4.99
C ALA A 180 -5.63 -1.87 -3.46
N VAL A 181 -6.56 -2.72 -3.02
CA VAL A 181 -6.72 -3.09 -1.61
C VAL A 181 -5.93 -4.37 -1.33
N VAL A 182 -5.12 -4.38 -0.28
CA VAL A 182 -4.35 -5.54 0.18
C VAL A 182 -4.58 -5.76 1.67
N CYS A 183 -4.60 -7.03 2.08
CA CYS A 183 -4.63 -7.42 3.47
C CYS A 183 -3.39 -8.27 3.82
N LEU A 184 -2.51 -7.76 4.69
CA LEU A 184 -1.38 -8.47 5.25
C LEU A 184 -1.78 -9.09 6.60
N TYR A 185 -1.77 -10.41 6.70
CA TYR A 185 -2.23 -11.14 7.88
C TYR A 185 -1.25 -12.21 8.35
N GLY A 186 -1.52 -12.78 9.52
CA GLY A 186 -0.65 -13.70 10.25
C GLY A 186 -0.69 -13.43 11.75
N ASP A 187 -0.22 -14.34 12.58
CA ASP A 187 -0.28 -14.21 14.03
C ASP A 187 0.65 -13.11 14.57
N ALA A 188 0.37 -12.66 15.79
CA ALA A 188 1.16 -11.62 16.44
C ALA A 188 2.64 -12.05 16.57
N GLY A 189 3.55 -11.14 16.26
CA GLY A 189 4.99 -11.37 16.43
C GLY A 189 5.72 -12.03 15.25
N GLN A 190 5.05 -12.30 14.12
CA GLN A 190 5.66 -12.86 12.90
C GLN A 190 6.37 -11.83 12.00
N GLY A 191 6.55 -10.57 12.44
CA GLY A 191 7.29 -9.57 11.66
C GLY A 191 6.48 -8.78 10.61
N LYS A 192 5.15 -8.90 10.57
CA LYS A 192 4.27 -8.15 9.64
C LYS A 192 4.55 -6.65 9.56
N THR A 193 4.57 -5.97 10.71
CA THR A 193 4.81 -4.52 10.77
C THR A 193 6.21 -4.16 10.24
N VAL A 194 7.22 -4.99 10.52
CA VAL A 194 8.59 -4.80 10.01
C VAL A 194 8.65 -5.03 8.50
N ALA A 195 8.07 -6.13 8.00
CA ALA A 195 8.00 -6.43 6.57
C ALA A 195 7.27 -5.34 5.79
N LEU A 196 6.13 -4.87 6.30
CA LEU A 196 5.38 -3.78 5.73
C LEU A 196 6.17 -2.47 5.75
N GLN A 197 6.82 -2.16 6.87
CA GLN A 197 7.66 -0.96 6.97
C GLN A 197 8.81 -0.98 5.97
N TYR A 198 9.48 -2.12 5.87
CA TYR A 198 10.53 -2.34 4.89
C TYR A 198 9.97 -2.12 3.48
N ALA A 199 8.88 -2.78 3.11
CA ALA A 199 8.24 -2.64 1.81
C ALA A 199 7.87 -1.19 1.46
N LEU A 200 7.29 -0.44 2.39
CA LEU A 200 6.91 0.96 2.20
C LEU A 200 8.13 1.87 2.01
N SER A 201 9.24 1.56 2.69
CA SER A 201 10.49 2.32 2.56
C SER A 201 11.16 2.15 1.19
N GLN A 202 10.85 1.07 0.48
CA GLN A 202 11.37 0.76 -0.86
C GLN A 202 10.51 1.35 -1.99
N LEU A 203 9.36 1.94 -1.68
CA LEU A 203 8.51 2.55 -2.71
C LEU A 203 9.21 3.78 -3.32
N PRO A 204 9.02 4.06 -4.63
CA PRO A 204 9.69 5.18 -5.31
C PRO A 204 9.41 6.56 -4.69
N HIS A 205 8.27 6.70 -4.01
CA HIS A 205 7.82 7.95 -3.38
C HIS A 205 7.33 7.69 -1.94
N PRO A 206 8.24 7.47 -0.98
CA PRO A 206 7.87 7.15 0.40
C PRO A 206 7.08 8.29 1.06
N ALA A 207 7.30 9.54 0.63
CA ALA A 207 6.56 10.71 1.08
C ALA A 207 5.06 10.70 0.72
N ARG A 208 4.57 9.73 -0.05
CA ARG A 208 3.14 9.55 -0.36
C ARG A 208 2.46 8.44 0.45
N VAL A 209 3.23 7.73 1.26
CA VAL A 209 2.70 6.77 2.23
C VAL A 209 2.13 7.55 3.42
N ARG A 210 0.94 7.19 3.88
CA ARG A 210 0.36 7.68 5.13
C ARG A 210 -0.10 6.52 5.99
N ARG A 211 0.45 6.45 7.20
CA ARG A 211 0.02 5.50 8.24
C ARG A 211 -1.10 6.14 9.04
N VAL A 212 -2.24 5.45 9.07
CA VAL A 212 -3.42 5.86 9.80
C VAL A 212 -3.36 5.15 11.15
N HIS A 213 -3.07 5.91 12.21
CA HIS A 213 -2.97 5.37 13.57
C HIS A 213 -4.34 5.38 14.21
N VAL A 214 -5.00 4.22 14.16
CA VAL A 214 -6.38 4.09 14.61
C VAL A 214 -6.44 3.54 16.04
N GLY A 215 -7.35 4.10 16.84
CA GLY A 215 -7.65 3.58 18.18
C GLY A 215 -8.31 2.20 18.14
N VAL A 216 -8.64 1.68 19.32
CA VAL A 216 -9.41 0.44 19.45
C VAL A 216 -10.88 0.75 19.16
N HIS A 217 -11.49 0.06 18.19
CA HIS A 217 -12.91 0.22 17.82
C HIS A 217 -13.33 1.68 17.55
N PRO A 218 -12.66 2.39 16.63
CA PRO A 218 -12.99 3.79 16.32
C PRO A 218 -14.43 3.94 15.81
N THR A 219 -15.06 5.05 16.17
CA THR A 219 -16.26 5.54 15.49
C THR A 219 -15.90 6.14 14.12
N VAL A 220 -16.88 6.24 13.21
CA VAL A 220 -16.65 6.87 11.89
C VAL A 220 -16.20 8.34 12.01
N PRO A 221 -16.76 9.19 12.89
CA PRO A 221 -16.25 10.55 13.12
C PRO A 221 -14.79 10.59 13.60
N GLU A 222 -14.39 9.69 14.50
CA GLU A 222 -12.99 9.58 14.93
C GLU A 222 -12.09 9.17 13.77
N LEU A 223 -12.52 8.19 12.97
CA LEU A 223 -11.78 7.76 11.80
C LEU A 223 -11.61 8.87 10.78
N ARG A 224 -12.64 9.71 10.55
CA ARG A 224 -12.51 10.92 9.71
C ARG A 224 -11.41 11.84 10.23
N ARG A 225 -11.39 12.11 11.54
CA ARG A 225 -10.38 12.96 12.16
C ARG A 225 -8.98 12.37 11.98
N VAL A 226 -8.80 11.09 12.30
CA VAL A 226 -7.51 10.41 12.16
C VAL A 226 -7.05 10.39 10.70
N LEU A 227 -7.95 10.20 9.74
CA LEU A 227 -7.62 10.27 8.31
C LEU A 227 -7.23 11.69 7.89
N ALA A 228 -7.94 12.72 8.37
CA ALA A 228 -7.60 14.10 8.07
C ALA A 228 -6.24 14.51 8.65
N ASP A 229 -5.94 14.06 9.87
CA ASP A 229 -4.66 14.24 10.54
C ASP A 229 -3.55 13.52 9.75
N ALA A 230 -3.76 12.25 9.36
CA ALA A 230 -2.81 11.48 8.56
C ALA A 230 -2.60 12.07 7.16
N LEU A 231 -3.63 12.67 6.56
CA LEU A 231 -3.54 13.34 5.25
C LEU A 231 -3.02 14.77 5.33
N GLU A 232 -2.66 15.26 6.53
CA GLU A 232 -2.11 16.59 6.77
C GLU A 232 -3.03 17.71 6.23
N LEU A 233 -4.35 17.56 6.37
CA LEU A 233 -5.31 18.46 5.73
C LEU A 233 -5.30 19.89 6.30
N GLY A 234 -4.60 20.14 7.42
CA GLY A 234 -4.30 21.46 8.00
C GLY A 234 -5.52 22.32 8.39
N ARG A 235 -6.71 21.90 8.01
CA ARG A 235 -8.00 22.57 8.18
C ARG A 235 -8.88 21.70 9.05
N ARG A 236 -9.67 22.35 9.91
CA ARG A 236 -10.68 21.66 10.71
C ARG A 236 -11.68 21.01 9.76
N LEU A 237 -12.00 19.74 10.00
CA LEU A 237 -13.01 19.05 9.22
C LEU A 237 -14.36 19.80 9.27
N PRO A 238 -15.08 19.91 8.15
CA PRO A 238 -16.43 20.44 8.12
C PRO A 238 -17.35 19.73 9.14
N ARG A 239 -18.35 20.45 9.65
CA ARG A 239 -19.34 19.87 10.58
C ARG A 239 -20.26 18.86 9.88
N GLY A 240 -20.51 19.06 8.59
CA GLY A 240 -21.32 18.14 7.78
C GLY A 240 -20.52 16.90 7.37
N ALA A 241 -21.08 15.72 7.62
CA ALA A 241 -20.43 14.45 7.28
C ALA A 241 -20.13 14.32 5.77
N GLY A 242 -21.05 14.73 4.90
CA GLY A 242 -20.84 14.67 3.45
C GLY A 242 -19.73 15.62 2.95
N GLU A 243 -19.64 16.83 3.51
CA GLU A 243 -18.57 17.77 3.19
C GLU A 243 -17.21 17.28 3.67
N ALA A 244 -17.15 16.69 4.88
CA ALA A 244 -15.96 16.06 5.40
C ALA A 244 -15.51 14.88 4.53
N ASP A 245 -16.44 14.05 4.05
CA ASP A 245 -16.14 12.92 3.17
C ASP A 245 -15.62 13.38 1.81
N LEU A 246 -16.23 14.41 1.23
CA LEU A 246 -15.74 15.03 -0.01
C LEU A 246 -14.35 15.65 0.18
N MET A 247 -14.06 16.23 1.33
CA MET A 247 -12.73 16.75 1.65
C MET A 247 -11.68 15.64 1.68
N LEU A 248 -11.99 14.51 2.32
CA LEU A 248 -11.13 13.33 2.34
C LEU A 248 -10.94 12.76 0.92
N VAL A 249 -12.02 12.58 0.16
CA VAL A 249 -11.98 12.15 -1.24
C VAL A 249 -11.08 13.05 -2.08
N ASN A 250 -11.21 14.37 -1.93
CA ASN A 250 -10.40 15.33 -2.67
C ASN A 250 -8.90 15.20 -2.36
N ALA A 251 -8.55 14.91 -1.11
CA ALA A 251 -7.17 14.63 -0.72
C ALA A 251 -6.65 13.30 -1.29
N LEU A 252 -7.53 12.31 -1.42
CA LEU A 252 -7.25 10.98 -1.96
C LEU A 252 -7.29 10.91 -3.49
N ARG A 253 -7.50 12.05 -4.19
CA ARG A 253 -7.38 12.14 -5.66
C ARG A 253 -5.98 11.88 -6.18
N GLN A 254 -4.96 12.07 -5.34
CA GLN A 254 -3.57 11.88 -5.71
C GLN A 254 -3.10 10.46 -5.35
N PRO A 255 -2.35 9.78 -6.23
CA PRO A 255 -1.79 8.44 -5.97
C PRO A 255 -1.05 8.39 -4.63
N ARG A 256 -1.60 7.65 -3.67
CA ARG A 256 -1.05 7.49 -2.31
C ARG A 256 -1.25 6.06 -1.81
N VAL A 257 -0.52 5.71 -0.74
CA VAL A 257 -0.72 4.44 -0.02
C VAL A 257 -1.18 4.76 1.38
N LEU A 258 -2.41 4.37 1.72
CA LEU A 258 -2.91 4.43 3.09
C LEU A 258 -2.68 3.09 3.77
N VAL A 259 -2.04 3.13 4.93
CA VAL A 259 -1.70 1.95 5.72
C VAL A 259 -2.51 1.99 7.01
N LEU A 260 -3.31 0.95 7.24
CA LEU A 260 -4.07 0.75 8.45
C LEU A 260 -3.52 -0.50 9.16
N ASP A 261 -2.61 -0.29 10.11
CA ASP A 261 -2.10 -1.36 10.95
C ASP A 261 -3.12 -1.70 12.04
N GLU A 262 -3.01 -2.91 12.60
CA GLU A 262 -3.96 -3.46 13.57
C GLU A 262 -5.43 -3.41 13.08
N ALA A 263 -5.65 -3.68 11.78
CA ALA A 263 -6.95 -3.58 11.12
C ALA A 263 -8.05 -4.45 11.76
N GLN A 264 -7.69 -5.48 12.53
CA GLN A 264 -8.64 -6.27 13.32
C GLN A 264 -9.39 -5.45 14.39
N ARG A 265 -8.90 -4.24 14.73
CA ARG A 265 -9.53 -3.30 15.66
C ARG A 265 -10.62 -2.45 15.00
N LEU A 266 -10.70 -2.45 13.67
CA LEU A 266 -11.68 -1.65 12.93
C LEU A 266 -13.05 -2.35 12.95
N PRO A 267 -14.11 -1.67 13.42
CA PRO A 267 -15.46 -2.23 13.37
C PRO A 267 -15.99 -2.21 11.93
N GLY A 268 -17.02 -3.02 11.65
CA GLY A 268 -17.65 -3.11 10.32
C GLY A 268 -18.00 -1.76 9.70
N PRO A 269 -18.67 -0.83 10.42
CA PRO A 269 -18.97 0.51 9.89
C PRO A 269 -17.74 1.34 9.49
N ALA A 270 -16.61 1.17 10.19
CA ALA A 270 -15.36 1.85 9.85
C ALA A 270 -14.75 1.27 8.56
N LEU A 271 -14.79 -0.04 8.39
CA LEU A 271 -14.34 -0.72 7.17
C LEU A 271 -15.22 -0.37 5.96
N GLU A 272 -16.55 -0.30 6.14
CA GLU A 272 -17.49 0.17 5.11
C GLU A 272 -17.24 1.63 4.72
N PHE A 273 -16.92 2.49 5.69
CA PHE A 273 -16.54 3.87 5.42
C PHE A 273 -15.27 3.98 4.58
N LEU A 274 -14.20 3.25 4.94
CA LEU A 274 -12.96 3.21 4.16
C LEU A 274 -13.19 2.68 2.74
N ARG A 275 -14.03 1.63 2.61
CA ARG A 275 -14.46 1.14 1.30
C ARG A 275 -15.14 2.23 0.49
N GLY A 276 -16.08 2.97 1.10
CA GLY A 276 -16.79 4.08 0.43
C GLY A 276 -15.84 5.15 -0.11
N LEU A 277 -14.83 5.55 0.68
CA LEU A 277 -13.80 6.48 0.23
C LEU A 277 -12.98 5.92 -0.94
N TRP A 278 -12.61 4.64 -0.90
CA TRP A 278 -11.81 4.00 -1.97
C TRP A 278 -12.60 3.74 -3.26
N ASP A 279 -13.88 3.39 -3.13
CA ASP A 279 -14.80 3.16 -4.24
C ASP A 279 -15.10 4.46 -5.01
N HIS A 280 -15.06 5.61 -4.32
CA HIS A 280 -15.36 6.91 -4.92
C HIS A 280 -14.59 7.14 -6.23
N PRO A 281 -15.24 7.57 -7.32
CA PRO A 281 -14.65 7.62 -8.66
C PRO A 281 -13.41 8.51 -8.79
N ASP A 282 -13.27 9.47 -7.88
CA ASP A 282 -12.15 10.40 -7.85
C ASP A 282 -10.96 9.93 -7.00
N THR A 283 -11.09 8.83 -6.26
CA THR A 283 -10.04 8.33 -5.36
C THR A 283 -9.01 7.48 -6.12
N ASP A 284 -7.74 7.83 -6.00
CA ASP A 284 -6.57 7.10 -6.51
C ASP A 284 -5.63 6.79 -5.34
N THR A 285 -5.95 5.75 -4.58
CA THR A 285 -5.22 5.39 -3.36
C THR A 285 -5.20 3.88 -3.21
N ALA A 286 -4.06 3.32 -2.83
CA ALA A 286 -3.96 1.94 -2.37
C ALA A 286 -4.31 1.87 -0.88
N LEU A 287 -5.09 0.85 -0.49
CA LEU A 287 -5.36 0.56 0.92
C LEU A 287 -4.58 -0.69 1.33
N VAL A 288 -3.72 -0.56 2.33
CA VAL A 288 -3.00 -1.69 2.92
C VAL A 288 -3.48 -1.88 4.35
N PHE A 289 -4.24 -2.93 4.57
CA PHE A 289 -4.64 -3.39 5.89
C PHE A 289 -3.58 -4.36 6.41
N ALA A 290 -3.15 -4.19 7.65
CA ALA A 290 -2.23 -5.11 8.30
C ALA A 290 -2.73 -5.42 9.72
N GLY A 291 -2.42 -6.61 10.22
CA GLY A 291 -2.70 -6.96 11.62
C GLY A 291 -3.04 -8.42 11.83
N ALA A 292 -2.96 -8.87 13.07
CA ALA A 292 -3.31 -10.24 13.44
C ALA A 292 -4.83 -10.41 13.47
N GLY A 293 -5.39 -11.26 12.61
CA GLY A 293 -6.84 -11.39 12.47
C GLY A 293 -7.49 -10.32 11.58
N SER A 294 -6.69 -9.51 10.88
CA SER A 294 -7.18 -8.55 9.89
C SER A 294 -7.96 -9.25 8.77
N GLU A 295 -7.55 -10.45 8.39
CA GLU A 295 -8.23 -11.28 7.41
C GLU A 295 -9.65 -11.66 7.83
N ARG A 296 -9.85 -11.95 9.12
CA ARG A 296 -11.16 -12.25 9.68
C ARG A 296 -12.02 -11.01 9.77
N ALA A 297 -11.45 -9.87 10.15
CA ALA A 297 -12.17 -8.60 10.23
C ALA A 297 -12.68 -8.16 8.86
N LEU A 298 -11.83 -8.20 7.82
CA LEU A 298 -12.23 -7.82 6.47
C LEU A 298 -13.25 -8.80 5.88
N ARG A 299 -13.12 -10.12 6.11
CA ARG A 299 -14.09 -11.13 5.64
C ARG A 299 -15.50 -10.95 6.22
N ARG A 300 -15.63 -10.32 7.40
CA ARG A 300 -16.95 -9.96 7.97
C ARG A 300 -17.65 -8.84 7.22
N VAL A 301 -16.97 -8.16 6.31
CA VAL A 301 -17.50 -7.09 5.46
C VAL A 301 -17.39 -7.52 4.00
N PRO A 302 -18.34 -8.33 3.47
CA PRO A 302 -18.22 -8.94 2.15
C PRO A 302 -17.98 -7.95 1.02
N ALA A 303 -18.56 -6.74 1.12
CA ALA A 303 -18.36 -5.68 0.15
C ALA A 303 -16.90 -5.20 0.08
N LEU A 304 -16.19 -5.13 1.22
CA LEU A 304 -14.77 -4.80 1.22
C LEU A 304 -13.91 -6.02 0.84
N ALA A 305 -14.24 -7.20 1.36
CA ALA A 305 -13.49 -8.43 1.11
C ALA A 305 -13.38 -8.76 -0.39
N SER A 306 -14.44 -8.53 -1.18
CA SER A 306 -14.42 -8.76 -2.63
C SER A 306 -13.51 -7.81 -3.42
N ARG A 307 -13.08 -6.70 -2.81
CA ARG A 307 -12.17 -5.71 -3.40
C ARG A 307 -10.72 -5.93 -3.03
N VAL A 308 -10.46 -6.82 -2.06
CA VAL A 308 -9.09 -7.20 -1.68
C VAL A 308 -8.47 -7.95 -2.84
N LEU A 309 -7.50 -7.33 -3.50
CA LEU A 309 -6.75 -7.90 -4.60
C LEU A 309 -5.85 -9.04 -4.13
N THR A 310 -5.22 -8.86 -2.97
CA THR A 310 -4.26 -9.84 -2.42
C THR A 310 -4.43 -9.98 -0.92
N TRP A 311 -4.57 -11.24 -0.49
CA TRP A 311 -4.47 -11.65 0.90
C TRP A 311 -3.07 -12.23 1.09
N GLU A 312 -2.20 -11.48 1.77
CA GLU A 312 -0.80 -11.86 1.97
C GLU A 312 -0.62 -12.43 3.37
N LEU A 313 -0.29 -13.72 3.45
CA LEU A 313 0.11 -14.35 4.70
C LEU A 313 1.58 -14.07 4.98
N VAL A 314 1.87 -13.50 6.13
CA VAL A 314 3.21 -13.49 6.72
C VAL A 314 3.26 -14.63 7.72
N PRO A 315 3.88 -15.78 7.40
CA PRO A 315 3.92 -16.93 8.31
C PRO A 315 4.94 -16.71 9.43
N ARG A 316 4.89 -17.60 10.44
CA ARG A 316 6.04 -17.81 11.34
C ARG A 316 7.23 -18.37 10.56
N LEU A 317 8.43 -18.19 11.08
CA LEU A 317 9.62 -18.81 10.50
C LEU A 317 9.50 -20.33 10.52
N GLY A 318 9.94 -20.97 9.43
CA GLY A 318 10.07 -22.43 9.40
C GLY A 318 11.25 -22.89 10.26
N PRO A 319 11.19 -24.07 10.92
CA PRO A 319 12.27 -24.54 11.79
C PRO A 319 13.66 -24.57 11.13
N ARG A 320 13.70 -24.86 9.82
CA ARG A 320 14.93 -24.89 9.02
C ARG A 320 15.50 -23.51 8.68
N GLU A 321 14.67 -22.47 8.77
CA GLU A 321 15.07 -21.09 8.47
C GLU A 321 15.55 -20.35 9.71
N VAL A 322 15.15 -20.80 10.92
CA VAL A 322 15.40 -20.07 12.17
C VAL A 322 16.88 -19.83 12.41
N ALA A 323 17.74 -20.84 12.26
CA ALA A 323 19.18 -20.70 12.46
C ALA A 323 19.80 -19.62 11.56
N THR A 324 19.60 -19.74 10.25
CA THR A 324 20.09 -18.76 9.27
C THR A 324 19.54 -17.36 9.53
N VAL A 325 18.25 -17.25 9.86
CA VAL A 325 17.61 -15.96 10.11
C VAL A 325 18.08 -15.34 11.42
N MET A 326 18.31 -16.12 12.48
CA MET A 326 18.78 -15.60 13.76
C MET A 326 20.23 -15.12 13.69
N ALA A 327 21.10 -15.86 13.00
CA ALA A 327 22.47 -15.42 12.72
C ALA A 327 22.50 -14.07 11.98
N ALA A 328 21.68 -13.92 10.93
CA ALA A 328 21.55 -12.66 10.20
C ALA A 328 20.78 -11.56 10.97
N PHE A 329 20.02 -11.91 12.00
CA PHE A 329 19.22 -10.97 12.77
C PHE A 329 20.07 -10.19 13.78
N HIS A 330 21.00 -10.86 14.46
CA HIS A 330 21.83 -10.23 15.48
C HIS A 330 23.15 -10.98 15.71
N PRO A 331 24.31 -10.30 15.80
CA PRO A 331 25.63 -10.92 15.94
C PRO A 331 25.76 -11.92 17.09
N LEU A 332 25.05 -11.71 18.21
CA LEU A 332 24.96 -12.66 19.33
C LEU A 332 24.62 -14.10 18.93
N TRP A 333 23.96 -14.31 17.79
CA TRP A 333 23.56 -15.63 17.32
C TRP A 333 24.55 -16.25 16.32
N GLU A 334 25.57 -15.52 15.84
CA GLU A 334 26.55 -16.04 14.86
C GLU A 334 27.37 -17.21 15.45
N ASP A 335 27.74 -17.10 16.73
CA ASP A 335 28.54 -18.11 17.43
C ASP A 335 27.71 -19.22 18.11
N VAL A 336 26.37 -19.16 18.01
CA VAL A 336 25.47 -20.15 18.64
C VAL A 336 25.26 -21.32 17.68
N SER A 337 25.43 -22.55 18.17
CA SER A 337 25.25 -23.75 17.34
C SER A 337 23.82 -23.85 16.78
N GLU A 338 23.67 -24.41 15.58
CA GLU A 338 22.34 -24.61 14.98
C GLU A 338 21.44 -25.49 15.87
N ASP A 339 22.01 -26.49 16.54
CA ASP A 339 21.31 -27.36 17.50
C ASP A 339 20.79 -26.58 18.72
N ASP A 340 21.56 -25.60 19.20
CA ASP A 340 21.13 -24.72 20.27
C ASP A 340 20.02 -23.78 19.84
N VAL A 341 20.12 -23.18 18.65
CA VAL A 341 19.07 -22.34 18.08
C VAL A 341 17.79 -23.16 17.86
N ALA A 342 17.89 -24.36 17.31
CA ALA A 342 16.75 -25.25 17.10
C ALA A 342 16.07 -25.62 18.43
N TRP A 343 16.84 -25.92 19.47
CA TRP A 343 16.30 -26.18 20.79
C TRP A 343 15.58 -24.97 21.38
N VAL A 344 16.16 -23.77 21.28
CA VAL A 344 15.51 -22.53 21.74
C VAL A 344 14.20 -22.29 20.98
N ASP A 345 14.17 -22.56 19.67
CA ASP A 345 12.95 -22.45 18.87
C ASP A 345 11.87 -23.43 19.34
N GLU A 346 12.26 -24.68 19.58
CA GLU A 346 11.33 -25.72 20.04
C GLU A 346 10.74 -25.40 21.42
N HIS A 347 11.52 -24.79 22.32
CA HIS A 347 11.10 -24.57 23.71
C HIS A 347 10.39 -23.23 23.94
N VAL A 348 10.78 -22.18 23.22
CA VAL A 348 10.27 -20.81 23.48
C VAL A 348 10.01 -20.04 22.18
N GLY A 349 10.91 -20.12 21.20
CA GLY A 349 10.88 -19.27 20.00
C GLY A 349 9.67 -19.50 19.09
N HIS A 350 9.37 -20.76 18.78
CA HIS A 350 8.31 -21.24 17.89
C HIS A 350 8.17 -20.44 16.58
N GLY A 351 9.30 -20.04 15.98
CA GLY A 351 9.36 -19.21 14.77
C GLY A 351 8.80 -17.78 14.94
N ASN A 352 8.58 -17.32 16.18
CA ASN A 352 8.01 -16.01 16.50
C ASN A 352 9.11 -14.96 16.71
N PHE A 353 9.29 -14.07 15.73
CA PHE A 353 10.30 -12.99 15.79
C PHE A 353 10.21 -12.11 17.03
N ARG A 354 9.00 -11.82 17.55
CA ARG A 354 8.88 -11.03 18.78
C ARG A 354 9.47 -11.77 19.97
N THR A 355 9.28 -13.08 20.06
CA THR A 355 9.88 -13.89 21.12
C THR A 355 11.40 -13.93 20.97
N TRP A 356 11.91 -14.12 19.76
CA TRP A 356 13.33 -14.06 19.45
C TRP A 356 13.97 -12.69 19.77
N ALA A 357 13.28 -11.59 19.49
CA ALA A 357 13.75 -10.26 19.85
C ALA A 357 13.82 -10.07 21.38
N LYS A 358 12.85 -10.60 22.14
CA LYS A 358 12.90 -10.59 23.61
C LYS A 358 14.06 -11.44 24.14
N LEU A 359 14.25 -12.65 23.61
CA LEU A 359 15.40 -13.51 23.94
C LEU A 359 16.71 -12.78 23.72
N THR A 360 16.87 -12.19 22.53
CA THR A 360 18.07 -11.42 22.17
C THR A 360 18.26 -10.26 23.15
N SER A 361 17.21 -9.49 23.47
CA SER A 361 17.30 -8.42 24.47
C SER A 361 17.77 -8.90 25.85
N HIS A 362 17.32 -10.06 26.31
CA HIS A 362 17.76 -10.64 27.58
C HIS A 362 19.22 -11.10 27.52
N LEU A 363 19.64 -11.71 26.42
CA LEU A 363 21.02 -12.12 26.20
C LEU A 363 21.95 -10.90 26.10
N THR A 364 21.57 -9.85 25.38
CA THR A 364 22.32 -8.59 25.31
C THR A 364 22.51 -7.98 26.70
N ALA A 365 21.47 -7.98 27.54
CA ALA A 365 21.57 -7.48 28.91
C ALA A 365 22.51 -8.32 29.79
N GLU A 366 22.52 -9.65 29.63
CA GLU A 366 23.37 -10.56 30.42
C GLU A 366 24.84 -10.59 29.96
N THR A 367 25.08 -10.21 28.71
CA THR A 367 26.42 -10.08 28.10
C THR A 367 27.01 -8.67 28.23
N TYR A 368 26.20 -7.68 28.60
CA TYR A 368 26.64 -6.29 28.75
C TYR A 368 27.83 -6.16 29.71
N GLY A 369 28.90 -5.50 29.27
CA GLY A 369 30.13 -5.28 30.05
C GLY A 369 31.12 -6.44 30.05
N LYS A 370 30.84 -7.57 29.37
CA LYS A 370 31.77 -8.71 29.24
C LYS A 370 32.42 -8.70 27.86
N SER A 371 33.74 -8.54 27.80
CA SER A 371 34.49 -8.43 26.53
C SER A 371 34.54 -9.71 25.68
N ARG A 372 33.94 -10.82 26.13
CA ARG A 372 34.00 -12.14 25.46
C ARG A 372 32.89 -13.09 25.90
N ALA A 373 31.68 -12.58 26.13
CA ALA A 373 30.58 -13.45 26.56
C ALA A 373 30.11 -14.34 25.41
N VAL A 374 30.60 -15.58 25.40
CA VAL A 374 30.06 -16.64 24.54
C VAL A 374 28.68 -17.02 25.06
N VAL A 375 27.69 -17.05 24.15
CA VAL A 375 26.34 -17.48 24.48
C VAL A 375 26.35 -19.01 24.62
N ASP A 376 26.45 -19.49 25.86
CA ASP A 376 26.42 -20.92 26.15
C ASP A 376 24.99 -21.45 26.42
N ARG A 377 24.86 -22.78 26.41
CA ARG A 377 23.59 -23.49 26.65
C ARG A 377 22.97 -23.17 28.01
N GLN A 378 23.76 -22.84 29.04
CA GLN A 378 23.21 -22.47 30.35
C GLN A 378 22.60 -21.07 30.33
N MET A 379 23.24 -20.13 29.65
CA MET A 379 22.72 -18.78 29.45
C MET A 379 21.43 -18.80 28.64
N LEU A 380 21.37 -19.61 27.58
CA LEU A 380 20.13 -19.84 26.82
C LEU A 380 19.01 -20.38 27.72
N LYS A 381 19.28 -21.40 28.55
CA LYS A 381 18.31 -21.94 29.51
C LYS A 381 17.77 -20.86 30.46
N ARG A 382 18.64 -20.02 31.03
CA ARG A 382 18.23 -18.91 31.91
C ARG A 382 17.38 -17.87 31.19
N ALA A 383 17.76 -17.49 29.96
CA ALA A 383 17.01 -16.54 29.15
C ALA A 383 15.62 -17.10 28.77
N CYS A 384 15.54 -18.37 28.38
CA CYS A 384 14.28 -19.06 28.10
C CYS A 384 13.36 -19.10 29.33
N ALA A 385 13.91 -19.45 30.50
CA ALA A 385 13.14 -19.50 31.76
C ALA A 385 12.52 -18.13 32.13
N ARG A 386 13.23 -17.02 31.89
CA ARG A 386 12.70 -15.67 32.13
C ARG A 386 11.49 -15.32 31.27
N LEU A 387 11.38 -15.88 30.06
CA LEU A 387 10.29 -15.59 29.13
C LEU A 387 9.04 -16.44 29.36
N MET A 388 9.21 -17.65 29.90
CA MET A 388 8.08 -18.53 30.20
C MET A 388 7.30 -18.08 31.45
N GLY A 389 7.89 -17.22 32.30
CA GLY A 389 7.30 -16.82 33.58
C GLY A 389 7.41 -17.92 34.63
N PRO A 390 7.00 -17.67 35.89
CA PRO A 390 6.82 -18.75 36.85
C PRO A 390 5.72 -19.69 36.35
N LEU A 391 6.03 -20.99 36.29
CA LEU A 391 5.07 -22.06 35.96
C LEU A 391 3.93 -22.15 36.99
#